data_AF-A0A8S3ICV9-F1
#
_entry.id   AF-A0A8S3ICV9-F1
#
_cell.length_a   1.000
_cell.length_b   1.000
_cell.length_c   1.000
_cell.angle_alpha   90.00
_cell.angle_beta   90.00
_cell.angle_gamma   90.00
#
_symmetry.space_group_name_H-M   'P 1'
#
loop_
_entity.id
_entity.type
_entity.pdbx_description
1 polymer ?
#
loop_
_entity_poly.entity_id
_entity_poly.type
_entity_poly.pdbx_seq_one_letter_code
_entity_poly.pdbx_strand_id
1 'polypeptide(L)'
;MCACSNRGSSLPKDSQHVKALGDTDKLNDDIRRAVTIGIDECFLTFPKPKRGDWVTLHKEEGQTVQEFERTKRTVPHSSHKTIYIQPIGPFDHPRAPSLEAISEFSSNYFPGCELEILPQIEFSDFSKHLQTGKRINKYSKQPQYLTGFIIG
;
A
#
# COMPACT_ATOMS: atom_id res chain seq x y z
N MET A 1 18.32 -13.94 -7.89
CA MET A 1 17.77 -13.91 -6.53
C MET A 1 18.25 -12.64 -5.84
N CYS A 2 17.38 -11.65 -5.68
CA CYS A 2 17.71 -10.42 -4.96
C CYS A 2 17.29 -10.61 -3.50
N ALA A 3 18.26 -10.83 -2.61
CA ALA A 3 17.99 -10.89 -1.18
C ALA A 3 17.73 -9.47 -0.67
N CYS A 4 16.53 -9.22 -0.13
CA CYS A 4 16.24 -8.00 0.62
C CYS A 4 17.07 -8.00 1.90
N SER A 5 18.30 -7.51 1.79
CA SER A 5 19.23 -7.42 2.91
C SER A 5 18.78 -6.30 3.85
N ASN A 6 18.99 -6.47 5.16
CA ASN A 6 18.58 -5.58 6.27
C ASN A 6 19.34 -4.22 6.29
N ARG A 7 19.63 -3.67 5.11
CA ARG A 7 20.43 -2.46 4.89
C ARG A 7 19.52 -1.35 4.40
N GLY A 8 19.73 -0.13 4.90
CA GLY A 8 19.07 1.05 4.36
C GLY A 8 19.42 1.19 2.88
N SER A 9 18.48 1.64 2.06
CA SER A 9 18.71 1.74 0.62
C SER A 9 19.59 2.95 0.31
N SER A 10 20.64 2.75 -0.47
CA SER A 10 21.29 3.84 -1.20
C SER A 10 20.53 4.05 -2.51
N LEU A 11 20.60 5.26 -3.07
CA LEU A 11 20.09 5.49 -4.42
C LEU A 11 20.80 4.52 -5.40
N PRO A 12 20.05 3.85 -6.30
CA PRO A 12 20.65 3.09 -7.38
C PRO A 12 21.52 4.00 -8.24
N LYS A 13 22.64 3.49 -8.76
CA LYS A 13 23.41 4.22 -9.77
C LYS A 13 22.69 4.18 -11.12
N ASP A 14 22.88 5.18 -11.97
CA ASP A 14 22.31 5.24 -13.34
C ASP A 14 22.50 3.94 -14.13
N SER A 15 23.69 3.35 -14.04
CA SER A 15 24.02 2.09 -14.74
C SER A 15 23.22 0.88 -14.23
N GLN A 16 22.82 0.88 -12.96
CA GLN A 16 21.94 -0.15 -12.39
C GLN A 16 20.50 0.06 -12.84
N HIS A 17 20.07 1.31 -12.99
CA HIS A 17 18.75 1.67 -13.45
C HIS A 17 18.53 1.27 -14.92
N VAL A 18 19.46 1.65 -15.81
CA VAL A 18 19.44 1.25 -17.22
C VAL A 18 19.41 -0.28 -17.36
N LYS A 19 20.19 -0.98 -16.53
CA LYS A 19 20.19 -2.45 -16.51
C LYS A 19 18.87 -3.05 -16.04
N ALA A 20 18.16 -2.42 -15.10
CA ALA A 20 16.90 -2.89 -14.57
C ALA A 20 15.73 -2.65 -15.53
N LEU A 21 15.73 -1.51 -16.24
CA LEU A 21 14.74 -1.19 -17.26
C LEU A 21 14.83 -2.12 -18.48
N GLY A 22 16.05 -2.53 -18.85
CA GLY A 22 16.28 -3.34 -20.04
C GLY A 22 16.08 -2.55 -21.33
N ASP A 23 15.69 -3.23 -22.40
CA ASP A 23 15.43 -2.62 -23.70
C ASP A 23 14.12 -1.82 -23.66
N THR A 24 14.22 -0.50 -23.78
CA THR A 24 13.09 0.44 -23.76
C THR A 24 12.73 0.97 -25.15
N ASP A 25 13.41 0.52 -26.21
CA ASP A 25 13.24 1.08 -27.56
C ASP A 25 11.85 0.80 -28.14
N LYS A 26 11.17 -0.24 -27.65
CA LYS A 26 9.82 -0.64 -28.08
C LYS A 26 8.70 0.02 -27.27
N LEU A 27 9.02 0.83 -26.27
CA LEU A 27 8.03 1.55 -25.47
C LEU A 27 7.51 2.76 -26.24
N ASN A 28 6.21 3.03 -26.12
CA ASN A 28 5.62 4.27 -26.62
C ASN A 28 6.17 5.48 -25.83
N ASP A 29 5.95 6.68 -26.35
CA ASP A 29 6.54 7.90 -25.80
C ASP A 29 6.07 8.18 -24.35
N ASP A 30 4.81 7.87 -24.03
CA ASP A 30 4.25 8.08 -22.69
C ASP A 30 4.91 7.18 -21.64
N ILE A 31 5.02 5.88 -21.94
CA ILE A 31 5.64 4.91 -21.02
C ILE A 31 7.15 5.16 -20.96
N ARG A 32 7.80 5.45 -22.10
CA ARG A 32 9.22 5.83 -22.15
C ARG A 32 9.48 7.03 -21.25
N ARG A 33 8.62 8.04 -21.28
CA ARG A 33 8.71 9.20 -20.38
C ARG A 33 8.56 8.77 -18.93
N ALA A 34 7.52 7.99 -18.59
CA ALA A 34 7.28 7.54 -17.22
C ALA A 34 8.44 6.77 -16.60
N VAL A 35 9.15 5.94 -17.38
CA VAL A 35 10.30 5.16 -16.89
C VAL A 35 11.64 5.91 -16.95
N THR A 36 11.68 7.07 -17.62
CA THR A 36 12.89 7.90 -17.77
C THR A 36 12.83 9.18 -16.91
N ILE A 37 11.72 9.46 -16.22
CA ILE A 37 11.64 10.54 -15.23
C ILE A 37 12.80 10.39 -14.24
N GLY A 38 13.46 11.51 -13.92
CA GLY A 38 14.61 11.57 -13.03
C GLY A 38 14.36 10.85 -11.71
N ILE A 39 14.90 9.63 -11.60
CA ILE A 39 14.74 8.75 -10.44
C ILE A 39 15.25 9.42 -9.18
N ASP A 40 16.29 10.23 -9.29
CA ASP A 40 16.86 10.98 -8.18
C ASP A 40 15.87 11.99 -7.57
N GLU A 41 14.89 12.47 -8.35
CA GLU A 41 13.84 13.36 -7.87
C GLU A 41 12.62 12.60 -7.32
N CYS A 42 12.37 11.38 -7.83
CA CYS A 42 11.15 10.62 -7.51
C CYS A 42 11.35 9.55 -6.42
N PHE A 43 12.57 9.10 -6.18
CA PHE A 43 12.85 8.01 -5.23
C PHE A 43 13.72 8.50 -4.09
N LEU A 44 13.11 8.63 -2.91
CA LEU A 44 13.85 8.89 -1.68
C LEU A 44 14.50 7.61 -1.17
N THR A 45 15.67 7.76 -0.53
CA THR A 45 16.26 6.65 0.22
C THR A 45 15.36 6.28 1.40
N PHE A 46 15.09 4.98 1.56
CA PHE A 46 14.33 4.50 2.69
C PHE A 46 15.27 4.37 3.91
N PRO A 47 14.86 4.85 5.09
CA PRO A 47 15.65 4.69 6.30
C PRO A 47 15.82 3.19 6.59
N LYS A 48 16.89 2.86 7.33
CA LYS A 48 17.06 1.49 7.84
C LYS A 48 15.81 1.05 8.59
N PRO A 49 15.30 -0.16 8.34
CA PRO A 49 14.18 -0.71 9.08
C PRO A 49 14.45 -0.63 10.59
N LYS A 50 13.47 -0.13 11.33
CA LYS A 50 13.49 0.02 12.78
C LYS A 50 12.85 -1.19 13.44
N ARG A 51 13.21 -1.42 14.70
CA ARG A 51 12.59 -2.45 15.52
C ARG A 51 11.06 -2.28 15.51
N GLY A 52 10.35 -3.31 15.07
CA GLY A 52 8.90 -3.30 14.94
C GLY A 52 8.41 -3.15 13.50
N ASP A 53 9.28 -2.75 12.56
CA ASP A 53 9.00 -2.83 11.14
C ASP A 53 8.93 -4.30 10.73
N TRP A 54 7.97 -4.62 9.86
CA TRP A 54 7.69 -5.99 9.44
C TRP A 54 8.95 -6.75 8.98
N VAL A 55 9.75 -6.11 8.12
CA VAL A 55 11.00 -6.68 7.58
C VAL A 55 12.08 -6.95 8.64
N THR A 56 12.01 -6.32 9.83
CA THR A 56 12.95 -6.61 10.93
C THR A 56 12.59 -7.87 11.70
N LEU A 57 11.33 -8.28 11.66
CA LEU A 57 10.80 -9.42 12.42
C LEU A 57 10.59 -10.64 11.51
N HIS A 58 10.27 -10.40 10.24
CA HIS A 58 9.96 -11.43 9.27
C HIS A 58 11.00 -11.42 8.15
N LYS A 59 11.68 -12.56 7.98
CA LYS A 59 12.57 -12.79 6.84
C LYS A 59 11.71 -13.17 5.65
N GLU A 60 11.48 -12.23 4.74
CA GLU A 60 10.80 -12.49 3.48
C GLU A 60 11.82 -12.84 2.40
N GLU A 61 11.58 -13.95 1.70
CA GLU A 61 12.33 -14.25 0.50
C GLU A 61 11.80 -13.39 -0.65
N GLY A 62 12.72 -12.83 -1.44
CA GLY A 62 12.33 -12.06 -2.62
C GLY A 62 11.65 -12.96 -3.66
N GLN A 63 10.74 -12.39 -4.43
CA GLN A 63 10.05 -13.05 -5.53
C GLN A 63 10.53 -12.49 -6.88
N THR A 64 10.83 -13.36 -7.84
CA THR A 64 11.10 -12.98 -9.23
C THR A 64 9.81 -12.69 -9.98
N VAL A 65 9.90 -11.95 -11.10
CA VAL A 65 8.72 -11.68 -11.95
C VAL A 65 8.06 -12.97 -12.43
N GLN A 66 8.86 -13.97 -12.85
CA GLN A 66 8.31 -15.25 -13.29
C GLN A 66 7.64 -16.02 -12.14
N GLU A 67 8.18 -15.95 -10.93
CA GLU A 67 7.54 -16.53 -9.76
C GLU A 67 6.23 -15.79 -9.43
N PHE A 68 6.23 -14.46 -9.53
CA PHE A 68 5.03 -13.62 -9.35
C PHE A 68 3.94 -13.99 -10.37
N GLU A 69 4.27 -14.09 -11.65
CA GLU A 69 3.34 -14.47 -12.72
C GLU A 69 2.72 -15.87 -12.50
N ARG A 70 3.47 -16.79 -11.89
CA ARG A 70 3.01 -18.15 -11.57
C ARG A 70 2.14 -18.22 -10.33
N THR A 71 2.05 -17.16 -9.52
CA THR A 71 1.18 -17.17 -8.34
C THR A 71 -0.30 -17.14 -8.72
N LYS A 72 -1.11 -17.94 -8.01
CA LYS A 72 -2.57 -17.77 -8.05
C LYS A 72 -2.90 -16.44 -7.37
N ARG A 73 -3.26 -15.45 -8.17
CA ARG A 73 -3.71 -14.14 -7.67
C ARG A 73 -5.19 -14.20 -7.33
N THR A 74 -5.56 -13.64 -6.18
CA THR A 74 -6.94 -13.28 -5.91
C THR A 74 -7.29 -12.12 -6.82
N VAL A 75 -8.02 -12.40 -7.89
CA VAL A 75 -8.58 -11.38 -8.77
C VAL A 75 -10.02 -11.12 -8.35
N PRO A 76 -10.52 -9.88 -8.49
CA PRO A 76 -11.95 -9.61 -8.40
C PRO A 76 -12.70 -10.59 -9.31
N HIS A 77 -13.72 -11.23 -8.76
CA HIS A 77 -14.59 -12.15 -9.50
C HIS A 77 -16.04 -11.73 -9.25
N SER A 78 -16.98 -12.21 -10.07
CA SER A 78 -18.39 -11.82 -10.06
C SER A 78 -19.08 -11.76 -8.69
N SER A 79 -18.64 -12.55 -7.70
CA SER A 79 -19.19 -12.54 -6.33
C SER A 79 -18.56 -11.50 -5.40
N HIS A 80 -17.38 -10.98 -5.73
CA HIS A 80 -16.61 -10.02 -4.93
C HIS A 80 -16.05 -8.93 -5.85
N LYS A 81 -16.97 -8.12 -6.38
CA LYS A 81 -16.66 -7.01 -7.29
C LYS A 81 -16.73 -5.63 -6.64
N THR A 82 -17.24 -5.51 -5.42
CA THR A 82 -17.44 -4.20 -4.79
C THR A 82 -16.41 -3.96 -3.69
N ILE A 83 -15.70 -2.83 -3.78
CA ILE A 83 -14.83 -2.32 -2.73
C ILE A 83 -15.61 -1.27 -1.95
N TYR A 84 -15.83 -1.55 -0.67
CA TYR A 84 -16.49 -0.62 0.25
C TYR A 84 -15.45 0.23 0.97
N ILE A 85 -15.62 1.55 0.93
CA ILE A 85 -14.82 2.49 1.70
C ILE A 85 -15.69 2.97 2.86
N GLN A 86 -15.32 2.62 4.09
CA GLN A 86 -15.99 3.04 5.31
C GLN A 86 -15.18 4.17 5.98
N PRO A 87 -15.57 5.45 5.86
CA PRO A 87 -14.91 6.54 6.56
C PRO A 87 -15.17 6.43 8.06
N ILE A 88 -14.13 6.64 8.88
CA ILE A 88 -14.20 6.56 10.35
C ILE A 88 -13.70 7.88 10.94
N GLY A 89 -14.60 8.61 11.59
CA GLY A 89 -14.36 9.95 12.11
C GLY A 89 -14.26 11.00 11.00
N PRO A 90 -13.95 12.25 11.37
CA PRO A 90 -13.90 13.36 10.43
C PRO A 90 -12.77 13.17 9.41
N PHE A 91 -13.12 13.31 8.13
CA PHE A 91 -12.21 13.21 7.00
C PHE A 91 -11.84 14.59 6.44
N ASP A 92 -11.50 15.52 7.34
CA ASP A 92 -11.31 16.95 7.07
C ASP A 92 -9.87 17.43 7.29
N HIS A 93 -8.96 16.51 7.59
CA HIS A 93 -7.56 16.85 7.85
C HIS A 93 -6.92 17.47 6.59
N PRO A 94 -6.17 18.59 6.67
CA PRO A 94 -5.62 19.30 5.50
C PRO A 94 -4.69 18.49 4.58
N ARG A 95 -4.16 17.38 5.11
CA ARG A 95 -3.30 16.42 4.37
C ARG A 95 -4.02 15.14 3.97
N ALA A 96 -5.30 14.98 4.33
CA ALA A 96 -6.09 13.84 3.88
C ALA A 96 -6.52 14.10 2.42
N PRO A 97 -6.39 13.12 1.51
CA PRO A 97 -7.02 13.22 0.20
C PRO A 97 -8.54 13.27 0.35
N SER A 98 -9.27 13.77 -0.65
CA SER A 98 -10.75 13.69 -0.60
C SER A 98 -11.22 12.25 -0.79
N LEU A 99 -12.44 11.93 -0.35
CA LEU A 99 -13.02 10.60 -0.56
C LEU A 99 -13.18 10.29 -2.05
N GLU A 100 -13.47 11.30 -2.87
CA GLU A 100 -13.51 11.18 -4.33
C GLU A 100 -12.15 10.81 -4.90
N ALA A 101 -11.06 11.47 -4.45
CA ALA A 101 -9.71 11.15 -4.91
C ALA A 101 -9.29 9.72 -4.52
N ILE A 102 -9.67 9.27 -3.32
CA ILE A 102 -9.44 7.88 -2.90
C ILE A 102 -10.23 6.91 -3.78
N SER A 103 -11.49 7.24 -4.08
CA SER A 103 -12.36 6.42 -4.91
C SER A 103 -11.86 6.31 -6.35
N GLU A 104 -11.47 7.44 -6.96
CA GLU A 104 -10.89 7.46 -8.30
C GLU A 104 -9.60 6.66 -8.36
N PHE A 105 -8.68 6.89 -7.43
CA PHE A 105 -7.42 6.17 -7.36
C PHE A 105 -7.65 4.65 -7.23
N SER A 106 -8.55 4.25 -6.34
CA SER A 106 -8.84 2.85 -6.08
C SER A 106 -9.53 2.17 -7.26
N SER A 107 -10.44 2.86 -7.96
CA SER A 107 -11.08 2.35 -9.18
C SER A 107 -10.06 2.08 -10.29
N ASN A 108 -9.07 2.96 -10.44
CA ASN A 108 -7.99 2.81 -11.42
C ASN A 108 -7.04 1.66 -11.05
N TYR A 109 -6.75 1.48 -9.76
CA TYR A 109 -5.83 0.45 -9.28
C TYR A 109 -6.45 -0.95 -9.25
N PHE A 110 -7.77 -1.04 -9.03
CA PHE A 110 -8.54 -2.29 -8.99
C PHE A 110 -9.54 -2.36 -10.16
N PRO A 111 -9.05 -2.54 -11.40
CA PRO A 111 -9.92 -2.55 -12.58
C PRO A 111 -10.93 -3.70 -12.48
N GLY A 112 -12.19 -3.38 -12.79
CA GLY A 112 -13.31 -4.34 -12.71
C GLY A 112 -13.99 -4.42 -11.34
N CYS A 113 -13.50 -3.67 -10.34
CA CYS A 113 -14.24 -3.45 -9.10
C CYS A 113 -15.14 -2.20 -9.19
N GLU A 114 -16.35 -2.31 -8.65
CA GLU A 114 -17.20 -1.18 -8.28
C GLU A 114 -16.73 -0.61 -6.94
N LEU A 115 -16.76 0.72 -6.79
CA LEU A 115 -16.47 1.37 -5.51
C LEU A 115 -17.72 1.98 -4.90
N GLU A 116 -17.89 1.75 -3.61
CA GLU A 116 -18.98 2.29 -2.83
C GLU A 116 -18.44 2.96 -1.56
N ILE A 117 -18.69 4.26 -1.43
CA ILE A 117 -18.36 5.01 -0.22
C ILE A 117 -19.56 4.89 0.73
N LEU A 118 -19.33 4.27 1.87
CA LEU A 118 -20.34 4.13 2.92
C LEU A 118 -20.46 5.42 3.74
N PRO A 119 -21.59 5.63 4.44
CA PRO A 119 -21.75 6.77 5.34
C PRO A 119 -20.64 6.83 6.39
N GLN A 120 -20.11 8.02 6.67
CA GLN A 120 -19.13 8.21 7.74
C GLN A 120 -19.70 7.73 9.08
N ILE A 121 -18.90 6.97 9.82
CA ILE A 121 -19.21 6.56 11.20
C ILE A 121 -18.30 7.29 12.18
N GLU A 122 -18.84 7.68 13.34
CA GLU A 122 -18.04 8.28 14.39
C GLU A 122 -17.42 7.20 15.28
N PHE A 123 -16.25 7.48 15.86
CA PHE A 123 -15.60 6.54 16.79
C PHE A 123 -16.49 6.19 17.99
N SER A 124 -17.40 7.08 18.38
CA SER A 124 -18.40 6.84 19.43
C SER A 124 -19.35 5.70 19.09
N ASP A 125 -19.65 5.48 17.81
CA ASP A 125 -20.75 4.62 17.37
C ASP A 125 -20.47 3.14 17.64
N PHE A 126 -19.20 2.76 17.57
CA PHE A 126 -18.73 1.40 17.88
C PHE A 126 -17.89 1.32 19.17
N SER A 127 -17.79 2.44 19.91
CA SER A 127 -16.97 2.56 21.14
C SER A 127 -17.31 1.56 22.25
N LYS A 128 -18.57 1.12 22.34
CA LYS A 128 -19.03 0.14 23.35
C LYS A 128 -18.37 -1.23 23.16
N HIS A 129 -18.09 -1.62 21.92
CA HIS A 129 -17.38 -2.85 21.57
C HIS A 129 -15.85 -2.66 21.57
N LEU A 130 -15.37 -1.42 21.43
CA LEU A 130 -13.93 -1.11 21.48
C LEU A 130 -13.31 -1.33 22.86
N GLN A 131 -14.06 -1.27 23.96
CA GLN A 131 -13.46 -1.42 25.30
C GLN A 131 -12.87 -2.82 25.54
N THR A 132 -13.47 -3.87 24.97
CA THR A 132 -12.98 -5.25 25.05
C THR A 132 -11.99 -5.58 23.92
N GLY A 133 -12.05 -4.87 22.80
CA GLY A 133 -11.17 -5.04 21.63
C GLY A 133 -10.01 -4.07 21.53
N LYS A 134 -9.76 -3.25 22.54
CA LYS A 134 -8.68 -2.26 22.56
C LYS A 134 -7.48 -2.78 23.33
N ARG A 135 -6.29 -2.62 22.74
CA ARG A 135 -5.01 -2.75 23.45
C ARG A 135 -4.14 -1.54 23.20
N ILE A 136 -3.25 -1.23 24.13
CA ILE A 136 -2.19 -0.24 23.91
C ILE A 136 -0.93 -0.97 23.46
N ASN A 137 -0.38 -0.59 22.32
CA ASN A 137 0.88 -1.15 21.86
C ASN A 137 1.98 -0.80 22.86
N LYS A 138 2.64 -1.82 23.44
CA LYS A 138 3.67 -1.63 24.49
C LYS A 138 4.82 -0.72 24.04
N TYR A 139 5.13 -0.70 22.76
CA TYR A 139 6.27 0.01 22.18
C TYR A 139 5.87 1.39 21.66
N SER A 140 4.89 1.47 20.73
CA SER A 140 4.50 2.75 20.14
C SER A 140 3.58 3.59 21.03
N LYS A 141 3.02 3.00 22.09
CA LYS A 141 1.98 3.59 22.97
C LYS A 141 0.69 3.99 22.24
N GLN A 142 0.56 3.62 20.97
CA GLN A 142 -0.64 3.87 20.18
C GLN A 142 -1.75 2.88 20.54
N PRO A 143 -3.01 3.31 20.57
CA PRO A 143 -4.14 2.41 20.69
C PRO A 143 -4.29 1.54 19.44
N GLN A 144 -4.67 0.28 19.63
CA GLN A 144 -4.99 -0.66 18.57
C GLN A 144 -6.35 -1.27 18.86
N TYR A 145 -7.19 -1.35 17.83
CA TYR A 145 -8.58 -1.80 17.93
C TYR A 145 -8.78 -3.05 17.06
N LEU A 146 -9.54 -4.02 17.56
CA LEU A 146 -9.90 -5.20 16.80
C LEU A 146 -10.93 -4.84 15.72
N THR A 147 -10.59 -5.07 14.45
CA THR A 147 -11.42 -4.72 13.29
C THR A 147 -12.81 -5.33 13.32
N GLY A 148 -12.96 -6.53 13.90
CA GLY A 148 -14.27 -7.20 14.02
C GLY A 148 -15.31 -6.45 14.85
N PHE A 149 -14.91 -5.43 15.61
CA PHE A 149 -15.84 -4.54 16.34
C PHE A 149 -16.17 -3.25 15.60
N ILE A 150 -15.59 -3.04 14.41
CA ILE A 150 -15.80 -1.85 13.58
C ILE A 150 -16.75 -2.17 12.41
N ILE A 151 -16.64 -3.37 11.83
CA ILE A 151 -17.38 -3.81 10.63
C ILE A 151 -18.42 -4.88 11.01
N GLY A 152 -19.06 -4.73 12.17
CA GLY A 152 -20.03 -5.70 12.73
C GLY A 152 -21.46 -5.35 12.41
#